data_AF-F4CXG3-F1
#
_entry.id   AF-F4CXG3-F1
#
_cell.length_a   1.000
_cell.length_b   1.000
_cell.length_c   1.000
_cell.angle_alpha   90.00
_cell.angle_beta   90.00
_cell.angle_gamma   90.00
#
_symmetry.space_group_name_H-M   'P 1'
#
loop_
_entity.id
_entity.type
_entity.pdbx_description
1 polymer ?
#
loop_
_entity_poly.entity_id
_entity_poly.type
_entity_poly.pdbx_seq_one_letter_code
_entity_poly.pdbx_strand_id
1 'polypeptide(L)'
;MSRLRRLPDWVGHPLPAVADAESILLVIFDETRAPQALGSWVSLAWLGAEEGPDTTGPFRREAPTELAAWAAMSVAGSVADAELYPAPSWWATRGIARPDRMSRQEWEERTGSTWERHYARGVAVALGWVTGELIDPRAMCPTLNGGAERISSLDRERYRTQLHRVAAGTAVR
;
A
#
# COMPACT_ATOMS: atom_id res chain seq x y z
N MET A 1 16.61 6.68 -1.86
CA MET A 1 17.19 5.90 -0.76
C MET A 1 16.07 5.58 0.21
N SER A 2 15.86 4.31 0.54
CA SER A 2 14.87 3.88 1.54
C SER A 2 15.14 4.52 2.90
N ARG A 3 14.07 4.86 3.61
CA ARG A 3 14.13 5.40 4.98
C ARG A 3 14.00 4.29 6.04
N LEU A 4 13.74 3.05 5.64
CA LEU A 4 13.51 1.94 6.54
C LEU A 4 14.81 1.54 7.25
N ARG A 5 14.84 1.72 8.57
CA ARG A 5 15.95 1.27 9.44
C ARG A 5 15.64 -0.03 10.17
N ARG A 6 14.36 -0.31 10.37
CA ARG A 6 13.82 -1.50 11.02
C ARG A 6 12.45 -1.78 10.41
N LEU A 7 12.05 -3.05 10.41
CA LEU A 7 10.68 -3.47 10.14
C LEU A 7 10.00 -3.93 11.44
N PRO A 8 8.67 -3.82 11.52
CA PRO A 8 7.90 -4.50 12.56
C PRO A 8 8.13 -6.01 12.49
N ASP A 9 8.14 -6.67 13.65
CA ASP A 9 8.49 -8.09 13.75
C ASP A 9 7.48 -9.03 13.06
N TRP A 10 6.27 -8.53 12.76
CA TRP A 10 5.23 -9.26 12.02
C TRP A 10 5.46 -9.30 10.49
N VAL A 11 6.35 -8.45 9.95
CA VAL A 11 6.64 -8.44 8.52
C VAL A 11 7.54 -9.63 8.18
N GLY A 12 7.00 -10.59 7.43
CA GLY A 12 7.71 -11.82 7.06
C GLY A 12 8.80 -11.65 5.99
N HIS A 13 8.93 -10.46 5.40
CA HIS A 13 9.96 -10.16 4.40
C HIS A 13 11.18 -9.51 5.06
N PRO A 14 12.40 -9.79 4.58
CA PRO A 14 13.59 -9.17 5.15
C PRO A 14 13.67 -7.68 4.77
N LEU A 15 14.26 -6.90 5.66
CA LEU A 15 14.40 -5.45 5.52
C LEU A 15 14.94 -4.99 4.15
N PRO A 16 16.01 -5.59 3.58
CA PRO A 16 16.50 -5.19 2.26
C PRO A 16 15.44 -5.32 1.16
N ALA A 17 14.63 -6.37 1.19
CA ALA A 17 13.60 -6.56 0.17
C ALA A 17 12.52 -5.46 0.26
N VAL A 18 12.04 -5.15 1.47
CA VAL A 18 11.03 -4.09 1.64
C VAL A 18 11.60 -2.71 1.29
N ALA A 19 12.84 -2.43 1.68
CA ALA A 19 13.56 -1.19 1.36
C ALA A 19 13.80 -0.98 -0.15
N ASP A 20 14.13 -2.05 -0.86
CA ASP A 20 14.31 -2.01 -2.32
C ASP A 20 12.97 -1.80 -3.03
N ALA A 21 11.91 -2.50 -2.61
CA ALA A 21 10.56 -2.29 -3.13
C ALA A 21 10.09 -0.84 -2.90
N GLU A 22 10.26 -0.31 -1.69
CA GLU A 22 9.94 1.10 -1.37
C GLU A 22 10.67 2.04 -2.33
N SER A 23 11.98 1.87 -2.50
CA SER A 23 12.80 2.74 -3.35
C SER A 23 12.38 2.66 -4.83
N ILE A 24 12.09 1.46 -5.33
CA ILE A 24 11.62 1.25 -6.70
C ILE A 24 10.26 1.91 -6.91
N LEU A 25 9.33 1.77 -5.97
CA LEU A 25 7.99 2.35 -6.09
C LEU A 25 8.02 3.88 -6.08
N LEU A 26 8.93 4.49 -5.32
CA LEU A 26 9.13 5.93 -5.37
C LEU A 26 9.62 6.39 -6.75
N VAL A 27 10.60 5.69 -7.33
CA VAL A 27 11.09 5.98 -8.70
C VAL A 27 9.97 5.81 -9.73
N ILE A 28 9.19 4.72 -9.65
CA ILE A 28 8.05 4.50 -10.54
C ILE A 28 7.04 5.64 -10.39
N PHE A 29 6.74 6.09 -9.17
CA PHE A 29 5.85 7.21 -8.93
C PHE A 29 6.40 8.53 -9.51
N ASP A 30 7.69 8.81 -9.37
CA ASP A 30 8.29 10.01 -9.94
C ASP A 30 8.22 10.02 -11.48
N GLU A 31 8.40 8.86 -12.11
CA GLU A 31 8.33 8.71 -13.58
C GLU A 31 6.90 8.76 -14.13
N THR A 32 5.93 8.18 -13.41
CA THR A 32 4.58 7.92 -13.96
C THR A 32 3.49 8.76 -13.31
N ARG A 33 3.77 9.30 -12.11
CA ARG A 33 2.78 9.89 -11.21
C ARG A 33 1.62 8.93 -10.92
N ALA A 34 1.83 7.61 -11.00
CA ALA A 34 0.77 6.62 -10.83
C ALA A 34 0.30 6.53 -9.36
N PRO A 35 -1.00 6.72 -9.06
CA PRO A 35 -1.49 6.62 -7.69
C PRO A 35 -1.29 5.24 -7.06
N GLN A 36 -1.32 4.15 -7.83
CA GLN A 36 -1.01 2.81 -7.31
C GLN A 36 0.42 2.73 -6.77
N ALA A 37 1.39 3.33 -7.46
CA ALA A 37 2.77 3.35 -7.01
C ALA A 37 2.92 4.18 -5.73
N LEU A 38 2.24 5.33 -5.66
CA LEU A 38 2.19 6.17 -4.46
C LEU A 38 1.61 5.42 -3.26
N GLY A 39 0.44 4.80 -3.40
CA GLY A 39 -0.20 4.05 -2.30
C GLY A 39 0.64 2.88 -1.83
N SER A 40 1.30 2.19 -2.75
CA SER A 40 2.24 1.12 -2.40
C SER A 40 3.44 1.67 -1.62
N TRP A 41 4.06 2.74 -2.13
CA TRP A 41 5.21 3.38 -1.48
C TRP A 41 4.88 3.90 -0.08
N VAL A 42 3.76 4.63 0.09
CA VAL A 42 3.32 5.14 1.40
C VAL A 42 3.15 4.00 2.39
N SER A 43 2.57 2.87 1.94
CA SER A 43 2.35 1.70 2.80
C SER A 43 3.65 1.06 3.24
N LEU A 44 4.64 0.92 2.34
CA LEU A 44 5.93 0.35 2.71
C LEU A 44 6.75 1.32 3.59
N ALA A 45 6.76 2.61 3.28
CA ALA A 45 7.46 3.62 4.05
C ALA A 45 6.91 3.75 5.49
N TRP A 46 5.59 3.60 5.65
CA TRP A 46 4.92 3.61 6.95
C TRP A 46 5.43 2.52 7.90
N LEU A 47 5.89 1.37 7.39
CA LEU A 47 6.40 0.27 8.23
C LEU A 47 7.62 0.66 9.07
N GLY A 48 8.44 1.59 8.58
CA GLY A 48 9.61 2.08 9.32
C GLY A 48 9.37 3.40 10.05
N ALA A 49 8.14 3.88 10.13
CA ALA A 49 7.83 5.08 10.87
C ALA A 49 7.98 4.83 12.38
N GLU A 50 8.54 5.81 13.10
CA GLU A 50 8.61 5.76 14.55
C GLU A 50 7.20 5.75 15.14
N GLU A 51 6.98 4.94 16.18
CA GLU A 51 5.72 4.89 16.89
C GLU A 51 5.50 6.19 17.68
N GLY A 52 4.38 6.85 17.44
CA GLY A 52 4.02 8.10 18.10
C GLY A 52 2.66 8.62 17.69
N PRO A 53 2.17 9.67 18.36
CA PRO A 53 0.85 10.26 18.10
C PRO A 53 0.71 10.87 16.68
N ASP A 54 1.84 11.14 16.01
CA ASP A 54 1.88 11.73 14.67
C ASP A 54 2.26 10.73 13.56
N THR A 55 2.41 9.43 13.88
CA THR A 55 2.69 8.40 12.89
C THR A 55 1.56 8.35 11.87
N THR A 56 1.85 8.65 10.62
CA THR A 56 0.84 8.71 9.55
C THR A 56 0.89 7.44 8.73
N GLY A 57 -0.18 6.63 8.83
CA GLY A 57 -0.43 5.47 7.99
C GLY A 57 -1.13 5.84 6.67
N PRO A 58 -1.45 4.84 5.82
CA PRO A 58 -1.95 5.07 4.47
C PRO A 58 -3.29 5.82 4.38
N PHE A 59 -4.13 5.72 5.42
CA PHE A 59 -5.43 6.40 5.48
C PHE A 59 -5.63 7.28 6.72
N ARG A 60 -4.83 7.13 7.78
CA ARG A 60 -5.03 7.81 9.06
C ARG A 60 -3.76 7.83 9.89
N ARG A 61 -3.78 8.50 11.03
CA ARG A 61 -2.68 8.44 12.00
C ARG A 61 -2.75 7.15 12.80
N GLU A 62 -1.78 6.26 12.61
CA GLU A 62 -1.68 4.99 13.29
C GLU A 62 -0.27 4.40 13.19
N ALA A 63 0.15 3.66 14.22
CA ALA A 63 1.40 2.92 14.23
C ALA A 63 1.32 1.66 13.34
N PRO A 64 2.44 1.19 12.75
CA PRO A 64 2.52 0.01 11.88
C PRO A 64 2.39 -1.33 12.62
N THR A 65 1.29 -1.51 13.33
CA THR A 65 0.93 -2.79 13.94
C THR A 65 0.32 -3.73 12.88
N GLU A 66 0.44 -5.04 13.10
CA GLU A 66 -0.13 -6.04 12.19
C GLU A 66 -1.64 -5.84 12.00
N LEU A 67 -2.36 -5.61 13.10
CA LEU A 67 -3.80 -5.35 13.08
C LEU A 67 -4.15 -4.10 12.24
N ALA A 68 -3.35 -3.02 12.37
CA ALA A 68 -3.54 -1.82 11.57
C ALA A 68 -3.29 -2.09 10.07
N ALA A 69 -2.29 -2.90 9.73
CA ALA A 69 -2.01 -3.29 8.34
C ALA A 69 -3.18 -4.08 7.73
N TRP A 70 -3.73 -5.07 8.46
CA TRP A 70 -4.90 -5.83 8.01
C TRP A 70 -6.15 -4.96 7.85
N ALA A 71 -6.39 -4.06 8.82
CA ALA A 71 -7.49 -3.12 8.78
C ALA A 71 -7.37 -2.16 7.57
N ALA A 72 -6.20 -1.55 7.38
CA ALA A 72 -5.90 -0.66 6.27
C ALA A 72 -6.01 -1.38 4.92
N MET A 73 -5.48 -2.60 4.79
CA MET A 73 -5.61 -3.42 3.58
C MET A 73 -7.08 -3.70 3.23
N SER A 74 -7.90 -4.04 4.24
CA SER A 74 -9.33 -4.30 4.05
C SER A 74 -10.08 -3.05 3.58
N VAL A 75 -9.83 -1.90 4.22
CA VAL A 75 -10.40 -0.61 3.81
C VAL A 75 -9.94 -0.25 2.40
N ALA A 76 -8.66 -0.43 2.10
CA ALA A 76 -8.07 -0.16 0.80
C ALA A 76 -8.76 -0.95 -0.31
N GLY A 77 -9.00 -2.25 -0.09
CA GLY A 77 -9.72 -3.11 -1.02
C GLY A 77 -11.11 -2.60 -1.32
N SER A 78 -11.93 -2.38 -0.29
CA SER A 78 -13.29 -1.86 -0.44
C SER A 78 -13.34 -0.48 -1.11
N VAL A 79 -12.39 0.42 -0.80
CA VAL A 79 -12.31 1.73 -1.46
C VAL A 79 -11.94 1.56 -2.93
N ALA A 80 -10.94 0.73 -3.25
CA ALA A 80 -10.50 0.48 -4.62
C ALA A 80 -11.64 -0.08 -5.50
N ASP A 81 -12.48 -0.93 -4.93
CA ASP A 81 -13.64 -1.55 -5.60
C ASP A 81 -14.89 -0.64 -5.61
N ALA A 82 -14.78 0.58 -5.08
CA ALA A 82 -15.86 1.56 -4.99
C ALA A 82 -17.10 1.05 -4.24
N GLU A 83 -16.89 0.30 -3.16
CA GLU A 83 -17.97 -0.25 -2.35
C GLU A 83 -18.78 0.83 -1.63
N LEU A 84 -20.02 0.50 -1.26
CA LEU A 84 -20.88 1.36 -0.44
C LEU A 84 -20.31 1.51 0.98
N TYR A 85 -20.68 2.60 1.67
CA TYR A 85 -20.23 2.86 3.03
C TYR A 85 -20.55 1.68 3.98
N PRO A 86 -19.57 1.08 4.66
CA PRO A 86 -19.80 -0.12 5.46
C PRO A 86 -20.64 0.13 6.71
N ALA A 87 -21.41 -0.88 7.10
CA ALA A 87 -22.16 -0.87 8.36
C ALA A 87 -21.20 -0.83 9.58
N PRO A 88 -21.63 -0.31 10.74
CA PRO A 88 -20.79 -0.24 11.95
C PRO A 88 -20.14 -1.57 12.39
N SER A 89 -20.81 -2.70 12.14
CA SER A 89 -20.30 -4.04 12.45
C SER A 89 -19.10 -4.43 11.59
N TRP A 90 -19.07 -4.03 10.32
CA TRP A 90 -17.96 -4.30 9.41
C TRP A 90 -16.64 -3.73 9.94
N TRP A 91 -16.70 -2.50 10.45
CA TRP A 91 -15.56 -1.82 11.09
C TRP A 91 -15.14 -2.52 12.39
N ALA A 92 -16.12 -2.90 13.22
CA ALA A 92 -15.87 -3.55 14.51
C ALA A 92 -15.20 -4.92 14.35
N THR A 93 -15.64 -5.74 13.38
CA THR A 93 -15.03 -7.05 13.08
C THR A 93 -13.56 -6.93 12.66
N ARG A 94 -13.13 -5.76 12.18
CA ARG A 94 -11.74 -5.46 11.79
C ARG A 94 -10.95 -4.75 12.89
N GLY A 95 -11.50 -4.63 14.10
CA GLY A 95 -10.85 -3.95 15.22
C GLY A 95 -10.79 -2.42 15.08
N ILE A 96 -11.55 -1.82 14.16
CA ILE A 96 -11.52 -0.37 13.93
C ILE A 96 -12.52 0.33 14.88
N ALA A 97 -11.96 1.00 15.90
CA ALA A 97 -12.73 1.75 16.88
C ALA A 97 -13.43 2.95 16.24
N ARG A 98 -14.55 3.39 16.85
CA ARG A 98 -15.41 4.44 16.29
C ARG A 98 -14.67 5.75 15.96
N PRO A 99 -13.74 6.26 16.79
CA PRO A 99 -13.00 7.49 16.49
C PRO A 99 -12.10 7.36 15.25
N ASP A 100 -11.65 6.15 14.93
CA ASP A 100 -10.69 5.89 13.86
C ASP A 100 -11.36 5.46 12.56
N ARG A 101 -12.70 5.44 12.51
CA ARG A 101 -13.47 5.12 11.32
C ARG A 101 -13.51 6.33 10.40
N MET A 102 -13.33 6.05 9.11
CA MET A 102 -13.62 7.00 8.06
C MET A 102 -15.07 7.49 8.16
N SER A 103 -15.28 8.80 8.04
CA SER A 103 -16.62 9.36 7.94
C SER A 103 -17.30 8.89 6.63
N ARG A 104 -18.63 8.93 6.57
CA ARG A 104 -19.34 8.61 5.32
C ARG A 104 -18.90 9.53 4.18
N GLN A 105 -18.76 10.82 4.47
CA GLN A 105 -18.32 11.81 3.49
C GLN A 105 -16.94 11.46 2.94
N GLU A 106 -15.96 11.21 3.80
CA GLU A 106 -14.60 10.86 3.37
C GLU A 106 -14.59 9.56 2.53
N TRP A 107 -15.41 8.57 2.90
CA TRP A 107 -15.54 7.34 2.12
C TRP A 107 -16.10 7.58 0.72
N GLU A 108 -17.15 8.39 0.61
CA GLU A 108 -17.77 8.74 -0.66
C GLU A 108 -16.84 9.58 -1.54
N GLU A 109 -16.07 10.50 -0.95
CA GLU A 109 -15.04 11.28 -1.66
C GLU A 109 -13.96 10.37 -2.27
N ARG A 110 -13.48 9.38 -1.50
CA ARG A 110 -12.45 8.45 -1.97
C ARG A 110 -12.98 7.44 -2.99
N THR A 111 -14.15 6.86 -2.75
CA THR A 111 -14.76 5.89 -3.70
C THR A 111 -15.24 6.56 -4.98
N GLY A 112 -15.65 7.84 -4.92
CA GLY A 112 -16.00 8.63 -6.09
C GLY A 112 -14.81 9.09 -6.93
N SER A 113 -13.60 9.10 -6.37
CA SER A 113 -12.37 9.55 -7.04
C SER A 113 -11.60 8.38 -7.66
N THR A 114 -11.48 8.34 -8.99
CA THR A 114 -10.64 7.34 -9.68
C THR A 114 -9.19 7.37 -9.20
N TRP A 115 -8.66 8.54 -8.85
CA TRP A 115 -7.31 8.68 -8.30
C TRP A 115 -7.18 7.96 -6.96
N GLU A 116 -8.08 8.25 -6.02
CA GLU A 116 -8.09 7.66 -4.67
C GLU A 116 -8.32 6.15 -4.72
N ARG A 117 -9.19 5.66 -5.61
CA ARG A 117 -9.39 4.21 -5.80
C ARG A 117 -8.11 3.51 -6.26
N HIS A 118 -7.37 4.11 -7.19
CA HIS A 118 -6.10 3.55 -7.61
C HIS A 118 -5.01 3.66 -6.54
N TYR A 119 -5.01 4.74 -5.76
CA TYR A 119 -4.14 4.85 -4.59
C TYR A 119 -4.43 3.73 -3.58
N ALA A 120 -5.71 3.54 -3.24
CA ALA A 120 -6.17 2.47 -2.37
C ALA A 120 -5.81 1.08 -2.93
N ARG A 121 -5.89 0.88 -4.25
CA ARG A 121 -5.41 -0.37 -4.86
C ARG A 121 -3.92 -0.62 -4.60
N GLY A 122 -3.09 0.43 -4.67
CA GLY A 122 -1.68 0.36 -4.30
C GLY A 122 -1.47 -0.05 -2.84
N VAL A 123 -2.20 0.60 -1.93
CA VAL A 123 -2.18 0.27 -0.49
C VAL A 123 -2.55 -1.19 -0.25
N ALA A 124 -3.66 -1.66 -0.83
CA ALA A 124 -4.13 -3.04 -0.67
C ALA A 124 -3.08 -4.07 -1.12
N VAL A 125 -2.45 -3.83 -2.27
CA VAL A 125 -1.45 -4.75 -2.83
C VAL A 125 -0.16 -4.74 -2.02
N ALA A 126 0.36 -3.58 -1.63
CA ALA A 126 1.58 -3.50 -0.84
C ALA A 126 1.41 -4.13 0.55
N LEU A 127 0.30 -3.84 1.21
CA LEU A 127 -0.03 -4.46 2.50
C LEU A 127 -0.26 -5.96 2.36
N GLY A 128 -0.98 -6.41 1.34
CA GLY A 128 -1.15 -7.84 1.06
C GLY A 128 0.18 -8.56 0.79
N TRP A 129 1.14 -7.88 0.18
CA TRP A 129 2.48 -8.44 0.01
C TRP A 129 3.20 -8.59 1.35
N VAL A 130 3.23 -7.54 2.19
CA VAL A 130 3.97 -7.61 3.46
C VAL A 130 3.31 -8.47 4.54
N THR A 131 2.00 -8.70 4.45
CA THR A 131 1.28 -9.66 5.31
C THR A 131 1.34 -11.10 4.79
N GLY A 132 1.85 -11.32 3.57
CA GLY A 132 2.01 -12.66 2.97
C GLY A 132 0.81 -13.17 2.16
N GLU A 133 -0.27 -12.41 2.08
CA GLU A 133 -1.44 -12.73 1.22
C GLU A 133 -1.11 -12.67 -0.28
N LEU A 134 -0.13 -11.86 -0.64
CA LEU A 134 0.45 -11.79 -1.98
C LEU A 134 1.92 -12.16 -1.91
N ILE A 135 2.35 -13.12 -2.73
CA ILE A 135 3.74 -13.59 -2.75
C ILE A 135 4.60 -12.76 -3.70
N ASP A 136 4.00 -12.24 -4.77
CA ASP A 136 4.72 -11.64 -5.89
C ASP A 136 4.69 -10.11 -5.86
N PRO A 137 5.82 -9.42 -5.58
CA PRO A 137 5.86 -7.96 -5.54
C PRO A 137 5.59 -7.30 -6.89
N ARG A 138 5.63 -8.05 -8.02
CA ARG A 138 5.23 -7.52 -9.33
C ARG A 138 3.77 -7.07 -9.38
N ALA A 139 2.93 -7.51 -8.43
CA ALA A 139 1.57 -7.03 -8.28
C ALA A 139 1.50 -5.51 -8.01
N MET A 140 2.54 -4.92 -7.41
CA MET A 140 2.64 -3.48 -7.13
C MET A 140 2.92 -2.63 -8.38
N CYS A 141 3.20 -3.25 -9.54
CA CYS A 141 3.42 -2.52 -10.78
C CYS A 141 2.13 -1.77 -11.20
N PRO A 142 2.17 -0.44 -11.37
CA PRO A 142 1.01 0.31 -11.81
C PRO A 142 0.62 -0.07 -13.25
N THR A 143 -0.66 0.13 -13.56
CA THR A 143 -1.22 -0.05 -14.90
C THR A 143 -1.52 1.27 -15.61
N LEU A 144 -1.84 2.31 -14.84
CA LEU A 144 -2.17 3.65 -15.31
C LEU A 144 -1.20 4.67 -14.74
N ASN A 145 -0.92 5.72 -15.50
CA ASN A 145 -0.15 6.88 -15.06
C ASN A 145 -1.05 7.88 -14.32
N GLY A 146 -0.49 9.02 -13.90
CA GLY A 146 -1.25 10.06 -13.21
C GLY A 146 -2.32 10.76 -14.06
N GLY A 147 -2.26 10.65 -15.38
CA GLY A 147 -3.29 11.13 -16.31
C GLY A 147 -4.41 10.12 -16.56
N ALA A 148 -4.45 8.99 -15.83
CA ALA A 148 -5.33 7.85 -16.06
C ALA A 148 -5.14 7.17 -17.44
N GLU A 149 -3.99 7.38 -18.08
CA GLU A 149 -3.62 6.70 -19.32
C GLU A 149 -2.85 5.41 -19.03
N ARG A 150 -2.95 4.43 -19.92
CA ARG A 150 -2.22 3.17 -19.77
C ARG A 150 -0.72 3.41 -19.89
N ILE A 151 0.04 2.92 -18.91
CA ILE A 151 1.49 2.84 -19.01
C ILE A 151 1.85 1.82 -20.11
N SER A 152 2.85 2.16 -20.94
CA SER A 152 3.30 1.31 -22.04
C SER A 152 3.66 -0.10 -21.56
N SER A 153 3.48 -1.10 -22.42
CA SER A 153 3.86 -2.49 -22.09
C SER A 153 5.35 -2.62 -21.80
N LEU A 154 6.19 -1.86 -22.50
CA LEU A 154 7.63 -1.83 -22.32
C LEU A 154 8.01 -1.30 -20.93
N ASP A 155 7.45 -0.16 -20.52
CA ASP A 155 7.73 0.40 -19.19
C ASP A 155 7.18 -0.49 -18.08
N ARG A 156 5.98 -1.05 -18.26
CA ARG A 156 5.41 -2.00 -17.29
C ARG A 156 6.28 -3.23 -17.12
N GLU A 157 6.84 -3.78 -18.19
CA GLU A 157 7.75 -4.93 -18.09
C GLU A 157 9.08 -4.55 -17.41
N ARG A 158 9.61 -3.35 -17.69
CA ARG A 158 10.75 -2.80 -16.96
C ARG A 158 10.48 -2.75 -15.45
N TYR A 159 9.35 -2.16 -15.05
CA TYR A 159 8.97 -2.03 -13.64
C TYR A 159 8.73 -3.39 -12.97
N ARG A 160 8.04 -4.32 -13.65
CA ARG A 160 7.86 -5.69 -13.15
C ARG A 160 9.19 -6.40 -12.98
N THR A 161 10.13 -6.24 -13.90
CA THR A 161 11.47 -6.82 -13.79
C THR A 161 12.21 -6.25 -12.57
N GLN A 162 12.14 -4.93 -12.35
CA GLN A 162 12.74 -4.29 -11.17
C GLN A 162 12.13 -4.83 -9.87
N LEU A 163 10.79 -4.87 -9.77
CA LEU A 163 10.08 -5.41 -8.60
C LEU A 163 10.35 -6.91 -8.39
N HIS A 164 10.52 -7.69 -9.45
CA HIS A 164 10.82 -9.12 -9.32
C HIS A 164 12.19 -9.38 -8.69
N ARG A 165 13.19 -8.54 -9.00
CA ARG A 165 14.54 -8.65 -8.42
C ARG A 165 14.52 -8.51 -6.90
N VAL A 166 13.55 -7.78 -6.35
CA VAL A 166 13.32 -7.67 -4.91
C VAL A 166 12.99 -9.03 -4.28
N ALA A 167 12.15 -9.84 -4.93
CA ALA A 167 11.80 -11.18 -4.45
C ALA A 167 12.91 -12.23 -4.72
N ALA A 168 13.74 -12.02 -5.74
CA ALA A 168 14.82 -12.94 -6.10
C ALA A 168 16.10 -12.71 -5.27
N GLY A 169 16.31 -11.50 -4.74
CA GLY A 169 17.40 -11.18 -3.80
C GLY A 169 17.24 -11.83 -2.41
N THR A 170 16.10 -12.50 -2.19
CA THR A 170 15.69 -13.12 -0.93
C THR A 170 15.89 -14.63 -0.88
N ALA A 171 16.43 -15.23 -1.95
CA ALA A 171 16.77 -16.64 -1.93
C ALA A 171 18.04 -16.87 -1.09
N VAL A 172 17.83 -17.53 0.06
CA VAL A 172 18.82 -18.18 0.94
C VAL A 172 19.52 -17.26 1.95
N ARG A 173 19.08 -17.36 3.22
CA ARG A 173 19.83 -18.08 4.26
C ARG A 173 18.89 -18.62 5.33
#